data_AF-A0AAV9GDX8-F1
#
_entry.id   AF-A0AAV9GDX8-F1
#
_cell.length_a   1.000
_cell.length_b   1.000
_cell.length_c   1.000
_cell.angle_alpha   90.00
_cell.angle_beta   90.00
_cell.angle_gamma   90.00
#
_symmetry.space_group_name_H-M   'P 1'
#
loop_
_entity.id
_entity.type
_entity.pdbx_description
1 polymer ?
#
loop_
_entity_poly.entity_id
_entity_poly.type
_entity_poly.pdbx_seq_one_letter_code
_entity_poly.pdbx_strand_id
1 'polypeptide(L)'
;MAPTGERPDRTVLIALLGITGAGKTTFARLASGNEDLEVGHSIYPCTQDPQVVTFTLDNHPILLIDTPGFDDDSRTDVEILEDIARWLAQQGYLKGSDQLDGLIILHPVTVHRLGGQERKRTRLLQNLLGPNAFKRILIATTMWERVKDEDEDSVKRAVKDREKDVWHDLVSRGAKLRKHRNNRESAHQLIREIIQISEKYGKLEPLIQEELQKDPKMIRTTAGKSMKKDLEADIQRAKALLEEHQKGRPKRPRKTDDMFRTARWKEYKEWVEEARGLEKRLERLEGSMAKLSRLQFGWGRFFRGLFGSSK
;
A
#
# COMPACT_ATOMS: atom_id res chain seq x y z
N MET A 1 2.10 -48.80 3.72
CA MET A 1 2.85 -47.89 2.82
C MET A 1 3.08 -46.60 3.58
N ALA A 2 4.34 -46.27 3.87
CA ALA A 2 4.70 -44.98 4.47
C ALA A 2 4.41 -43.86 3.45
N PRO A 3 4.01 -42.66 3.89
CA PRO A 3 3.88 -41.54 2.98
C PRO A 3 5.26 -41.26 2.36
N THR A 4 5.32 -41.24 1.03
CA THR A 4 6.49 -40.81 0.27
C THR A 4 6.91 -39.44 0.77
N GLY A 5 8.06 -39.38 1.44
CA GLY A 5 8.66 -38.16 1.96
C GLY A 5 9.23 -37.30 0.83
N GLU A 6 8.36 -36.75 -0.01
CA GLU A 6 8.73 -35.61 -0.85
C GLU A 6 9.02 -34.43 0.07
N ARG A 7 10.20 -33.84 -0.07
CA ARG A 7 10.51 -32.59 0.64
C ARG A 7 9.53 -31.53 0.14
N PRO A 8 8.98 -30.69 1.03
CA PRO A 8 8.17 -29.57 0.60
C PRO A 8 8.98 -28.71 -0.38
N ASP A 9 8.29 -28.19 -1.39
CA ASP A 9 8.89 -27.24 -2.32
C ASP A 9 9.30 -25.96 -1.57
N ARG A 10 10.02 -25.08 -2.28
CA ARG A 10 10.45 -23.80 -1.71
C ARG A 10 9.27 -23.03 -1.11
N THR A 11 9.51 -22.36 0.00
CA THR A 11 8.52 -21.45 0.59
C THR A 11 8.21 -20.28 -0.34
N VAL A 12 6.92 -19.96 -0.46
CA VAL A 12 6.39 -18.88 -1.29
C VAL A 12 5.80 -17.81 -0.38
N LEU A 13 6.38 -16.61 -0.42
CA LEU A 13 6.00 -15.46 0.41
C LEU A 13 5.25 -14.43 -0.44
N ILE A 14 4.01 -14.12 -0.10
CA ILE A 14 3.17 -13.21 -0.86
C ILE A 14 2.57 -12.17 0.09
N ALA A 15 2.66 -10.89 -0.25
CA ALA A 15 1.99 -9.85 0.51
C ALA A 15 0.70 -9.37 -0.17
N LEU A 16 -0.33 -9.17 0.64
CA LEU A 16 -1.63 -8.67 0.25
C LEU A 16 -1.69 -7.17 0.50
N LEU A 17 -1.97 -6.39 -0.55
CA LEU A 17 -2.13 -4.94 -0.45
C LEU A 17 -3.55 -4.54 -0.86
N GLY A 18 -4.03 -3.38 -0.42
CA GLY A 18 -5.38 -2.88 -0.78
C GLY A 18 -6.07 -2.15 0.36
N ILE A 19 -6.94 -1.20 0.03
CA ILE A 19 -7.64 -0.35 0.99
C ILE A 19 -8.38 -1.15 2.10
N THR A 20 -8.80 -0.46 3.16
CA THR A 20 -9.66 -1.07 4.18
C THR A 20 -10.95 -1.57 3.51
N GLY A 21 -11.38 -2.78 3.87
CA GLY A 21 -12.52 -3.43 3.20
C GLY A 21 -12.20 -4.02 1.81
N ALA A 22 -10.95 -4.03 1.36
CA ALA A 22 -10.59 -4.65 0.07
C ALA A 22 -10.79 -6.18 -0.02
N GLY A 23 -10.96 -6.83 1.14
CA GLY A 23 -11.08 -8.29 1.26
C GLY A 23 -9.76 -9.02 1.49
N LYS A 24 -8.71 -8.36 2.01
CA LYS A 24 -7.38 -8.97 2.27
C LYS A 24 -7.43 -10.13 3.27
N THR A 25 -7.97 -9.88 4.46
CA THR A 25 -8.18 -10.92 5.48
C THR A 25 -9.13 -12.02 5.00
N THR A 26 -10.20 -11.66 4.27
CA THR A 26 -11.11 -12.64 3.65
C THR A 26 -10.37 -13.52 2.63
N PHE A 27 -9.53 -12.93 1.79
CA PHE A 27 -8.69 -13.67 0.84
C PHE A 27 -7.76 -14.65 1.56
N ALA A 28 -7.07 -14.20 2.61
CA ALA A 28 -6.18 -15.04 3.41
C ALA A 28 -6.92 -16.20 4.10
N ARG A 29 -8.12 -15.94 4.67
CA ARG A 29 -9.02 -16.95 5.22
C ARG A 29 -9.45 -17.97 4.16
N LEU A 30 -9.93 -17.52 3.00
CA LEU A 30 -10.34 -18.41 1.91
C LEU A 30 -9.20 -19.27 1.39
N ALA A 31 -8.01 -18.69 1.21
CA ALA A 31 -6.84 -19.40 0.70
C ALA A 31 -6.36 -20.49 1.68
N SER A 32 -6.23 -20.14 2.96
CA SER A 32 -5.74 -21.05 4.00
C SER A 32 -6.78 -22.07 4.46
N GLY A 33 -8.07 -21.72 4.40
CA GLY A 33 -9.14 -22.48 5.06
C GLY A 33 -9.17 -22.29 6.57
N ASN A 34 -8.43 -21.32 7.12
CA ASN A 34 -8.40 -21.04 8.56
C ASN A 34 -9.60 -20.15 8.95
N GLU A 35 -10.65 -20.77 9.46
CA GLU A 35 -11.87 -20.08 9.91
C GLU A 35 -11.63 -19.22 11.17
N ASP A 36 -10.57 -19.47 11.94
CA ASP A 36 -10.25 -18.70 13.16
C ASP A 36 -9.57 -17.35 12.86
N LEU A 37 -9.21 -17.09 11.59
CA LEU A 37 -8.76 -15.75 11.19
C LEU A 37 -9.90 -14.75 11.32
N GLU A 38 -9.86 -13.89 12.33
CA GLU A 38 -10.89 -12.87 12.56
C GLU A 38 -11.04 -11.94 11.34
N VAL A 39 -12.03 -12.22 10.49
CA VAL A 39 -12.47 -11.28 9.45
C VAL A 39 -13.28 -10.20 10.15
N GLY A 40 -12.61 -9.12 10.56
CA GLY A 40 -13.24 -7.96 11.16
C GLY A 40 -14.19 -7.28 10.17
N HIS A 41 -15.50 -7.52 10.30
CA HIS A 41 -16.54 -6.70 9.66
C HIS A 41 -16.83 -5.39 10.42
N SER A 42 -15.96 -5.01 11.35
CA SER A 42 -16.05 -3.75 12.09
C SER A 42 -15.64 -2.58 11.21
N ILE A 43 -16.41 -1.50 11.26
CA ILE A 43 -16.13 -0.18 10.69
C ILE A 43 -14.95 0.51 11.44
N TYR A 44 -14.18 -0.26 12.22
CA TYR A 44 -12.98 0.14 12.93
C TYR A 44 -11.81 -0.75 12.47
N PRO A 45 -10.65 -0.17 12.12
CA PRO A 45 -9.50 -0.91 11.62
C PRO A 45 -8.87 -1.76 12.73
N CYS A 46 -9.35 -2.99 12.90
CA CYS A 46 -8.64 -4.03 13.64
C CYS A 46 -7.59 -4.66 12.73
N THR A 47 -6.40 -4.07 12.72
CA THR A 47 -5.07 -4.69 12.53
C THR A 47 -4.08 -3.53 12.55
N GLN A 48 -3.45 -3.27 13.69
CA GLN A 48 -2.35 -2.28 13.76
C GLN A 48 -1.04 -2.88 13.23
N ASP A 49 -0.91 -4.21 13.23
CA ASP A 49 0.26 -4.96 12.77
C ASP A 49 -0.10 -5.96 11.65
N PRO A 50 0.80 -6.18 10.65
CA PRO A 50 0.61 -7.22 9.65
C PRO A 50 0.54 -8.63 10.26
N GLN A 51 -0.37 -9.46 9.75
CA GLN A 51 -0.57 -10.85 10.16
C GLN A 51 0.01 -11.80 9.11
N VAL A 52 0.64 -12.89 9.56
CA VAL A 52 1.13 -13.96 8.68
C VAL A 52 0.20 -15.15 8.76
N VAL A 53 -0.29 -15.58 7.60
CA VAL A 53 -1.11 -16.77 7.44
C VAL A 53 -0.31 -17.81 6.68
N THR A 54 -0.13 -18.99 7.28
CA THR A 54 0.65 -20.09 6.71
C THR A 54 -0.24 -21.27 6.34
N PHE A 55 -0.04 -21.84 5.15
CA PHE A 55 -0.72 -23.06 4.69
C PHE A 55 0.07 -23.69 3.53
N THR A 56 -0.28 -24.90 3.12
CA THR A 56 0.36 -25.56 1.97
C THR A 56 -0.60 -25.55 0.77
N LEU A 57 -0.07 -25.25 -0.42
CA LEU A 57 -0.79 -25.33 -1.70
C LEU A 57 0.12 -26.01 -2.73
N ASP A 58 -0.35 -27.09 -3.35
CA ASP A 58 0.39 -27.85 -4.37
C ASP A 58 1.85 -28.14 -3.96
N ASN A 59 2.04 -28.70 -2.76
CA ASN A 59 3.34 -28.99 -2.12
C ASN A 59 4.23 -27.77 -1.78
N HIS A 60 3.79 -26.55 -2.07
CA HIS A 60 4.48 -25.32 -1.69
C HIS A 60 3.97 -24.81 -0.32
N PRO A 61 4.85 -24.61 0.67
CA PRO A 61 4.54 -23.82 1.85
C PRO A 61 4.28 -22.36 1.45
N ILE A 62 3.10 -21.84 1.74
CA ILE A 62 2.67 -20.47 1.44
C ILE A 62 2.65 -19.66 2.73
N LEU A 63 3.29 -18.49 2.69
CA LEU A 63 3.18 -17.44 3.70
C LEU A 63 2.47 -16.24 3.06
N LEU A 64 1.23 -16.00 3.47
CA LEU A 64 0.48 -14.79 3.12
C LEU A 64 0.65 -13.74 4.20
N ILE A 65 1.11 -12.57 3.81
CA ILE A 65 1.21 -11.41 4.69
C ILE A 65 -0.04 -10.55 4.46
N ASP A 66 -0.97 -10.61 5.41
CA ASP A 66 -2.13 -9.73 5.45
C ASP A 66 -1.71 -8.41 6.10
N THR A 67 -1.68 -7.32 5.32
CA THR A 67 -1.30 -6.01 5.83
C THR A 67 -2.55 -5.22 6.26
N PRO A 68 -2.44 -4.29 7.23
CA PRO A 68 -3.51 -3.33 7.51
C PRO A 68 -3.97 -2.57 6.24
N GLY A 69 -5.21 -2.08 6.24
CA GLY A 69 -5.77 -1.36 5.09
C GLY A 69 -5.07 -0.01 4.82
N PHE A 70 -4.80 0.28 3.53
CA PHE A 70 -4.09 1.48 3.06
C PHE A 70 -4.93 2.77 3.09
N ASP A 71 -6.04 2.79 3.85
CA ASP A 71 -7.08 3.83 3.77
C ASP A 71 -7.54 4.34 5.14
N ASP A 72 -6.68 4.28 6.14
CA ASP A 72 -6.96 4.96 7.40
C ASP A 72 -6.74 6.47 7.21
N ASP A 73 -7.81 7.28 7.26
CA ASP A 73 -7.77 8.75 7.14
C ASP A 73 -6.83 9.41 8.16
N SER A 74 -6.44 8.69 9.20
CA SER A 74 -5.46 9.12 10.20
C SER A 74 -4.00 8.90 9.82
N ARG A 75 -3.72 8.06 8.81
CA ARG A 75 -2.38 7.63 8.41
C ARG A 75 -2.04 8.10 7.00
N THR A 76 -0.82 8.55 6.80
CA THR A 76 -0.34 8.88 5.45
C THR A 76 0.10 7.61 4.72
N ASP A 77 -0.05 7.55 3.39
CA ASP A 77 0.35 6.40 2.55
C ASP A 77 1.82 5.95 2.79
N VAL A 78 2.62 6.89 3.29
CA VAL A 78 4.01 6.75 3.74
C VAL A 78 4.16 5.81 4.93
N GLU A 79 3.34 6.01 5.96
CA GLU A 79 3.44 5.27 7.22
C GLU A 79 3.09 3.79 7.02
N ILE A 80 2.24 3.48 6.04
CA ILE A 80 1.79 2.11 5.75
C ILE A 80 2.87 1.36 4.96
N LEU A 81 3.53 2.01 4.01
CA LEU A 81 4.63 1.42 3.26
C LEU A 81 5.91 1.32 4.10
N GLU A 82 6.13 2.26 5.02
CA GLU A 82 7.15 2.16 6.06
C GLU A 82 6.90 0.96 6.97
N ASP A 83 5.66 0.74 7.41
CA ASP A 83 5.34 -0.40 8.26
C ASP A 83 5.54 -1.73 7.53
N ILE A 84 5.17 -1.82 6.26
CA ILE A 84 5.40 -3.03 5.46
C ILE A 84 6.90 -3.28 5.28
N ALA A 85 7.67 -2.25 4.91
CA ALA A 85 9.11 -2.38 4.75
C ALA A 85 9.81 -2.71 6.08
N ARG A 86 9.39 -2.07 7.18
CA ARG A 86 9.91 -2.32 8.53
C ARG A 86 9.56 -3.72 9.00
N TRP A 87 8.32 -4.15 8.79
CA TRP A 87 7.84 -5.47 9.17
C TRP A 87 8.58 -6.56 8.39
N LEU A 88 8.70 -6.43 7.06
CA LEU A 88 9.48 -7.36 6.23
C LEU A 88 10.94 -7.46 6.70
N ALA A 89 11.55 -6.35 7.10
CA ALA A 89 12.91 -6.34 7.61
C ALA A 89 13.06 -6.98 8.99
N GLN A 90 12.14 -6.68 9.91
CA GLN A 90 12.13 -7.22 11.28
C GLN A 90 11.99 -8.74 11.27
N GLN A 91 11.16 -9.25 10.37
CA GLN A 91 10.93 -10.69 10.21
C GLN A 91 12.03 -11.40 9.40
N GLY A 92 13.06 -10.69 8.94
CA GLY A 92 14.19 -11.26 8.20
C GLY A 92 13.93 -11.50 6.70
N TYR A 93 12.71 -11.22 6.21
CA TYR A 93 12.28 -11.40 4.82
C TYR A 93 12.95 -10.47 3.78
N LEU A 94 13.94 -9.67 4.19
CA LEU A 94 14.79 -8.87 3.29
C LEU A 94 16.20 -9.44 3.13
N LYS A 95 16.47 -10.63 3.69
CA LYS A 95 17.77 -11.32 3.62
C LYS A 95 17.71 -12.44 2.59
N GLY A 96 18.61 -12.43 1.61
CA GLY A 96 18.86 -13.59 0.73
C GLY A 96 17.59 -14.21 0.11
N SER A 97 17.35 -15.49 0.41
CA SER A 97 16.24 -16.31 -0.13
C SER A 97 14.84 -15.91 0.33
N ASP A 98 14.72 -15.03 1.31
CA ASP A 98 13.47 -14.79 2.05
C ASP A 98 12.65 -13.60 1.50
N GLN A 99 13.00 -13.14 0.30
CA GLN A 99 12.27 -12.10 -0.43
C GLN A 99 10.88 -12.57 -0.86
N LEU A 100 9.99 -11.58 -1.04
CA LEU A 100 8.64 -11.78 -1.59
C LEU A 100 8.70 -12.46 -2.95
N ASP A 101 7.82 -13.42 -3.20
CA ASP A 101 7.59 -14.01 -4.52
C ASP A 101 6.70 -13.11 -5.38
N GLY A 102 5.78 -12.38 -4.74
CA GLY A 102 4.93 -11.44 -5.43
C GLY A 102 4.01 -10.66 -4.51
N LEU A 103 3.24 -9.77 -5.13
CA LEU A 103 2.27 -8.91 -4.47
C LEU A 103 0.89 -9.13 -5.09
N ILE A 104 -0.13 -9.24 -4.25
CA ILE A 104 -1.52 -9.23 -4.68
C ILE A 104 -2.17 -7.93 -4.19
N ILE A 105 -2.51 -7.04 -5.12
CA ILE A 105 -3.25 -5.80 -4.84
C ILE A 105 -4.73 -6.10 -5.00
N LEU A 106 -5.45 -6.18 -3.88
CA LEU A 106 -6.90 -6.38 -3.84
C LEU A 106 -7.62 -5.04 -3.98
N HIS A 107 -8.53 -4.95 -4.94
CA HIS A 107 -9.27 -3.73 -5.27
C HIS A 107 -10.78 -4.01 -5.44
N PRO A 108 -11.65 -3.51 -4.55
CA PRO A 108 -13.10 -3.67 -4.69
C PRO A 108 -13.63 -2.98 -5.93
N VAL A 109 -14.44 -3.67 -6.72
CA VAL A 109 -15.10 -3.08 -7.88
C VAL A 109 -16.23 -2.11 -7.52
N THR A 110 -16.69 -2.17 -6.28
CA THR A 110 -17.69 -1.25 -5.70
C THR A 110 -17.11 0.14 -5.40
N VAL A 111 -15.79 0.34 -5.52
CA VAL A 111 -15.19 1.66 -5.38
C VAL A 111 -15.39 2.40 -6.70
N HIS A 112 -16.40 3.26 -6.74
CA HIS A 112 -16.77 4.01 -7.95
C HIS A 112 -15.91 5.26 -8.19
N ARG A 113 -15.24 5.78 -7.15
CA ARG A 113 -14.43 6.99 -7.28
C ARG A 113 -13.02 6.64 -7.73
N LEU A 114 -12.63 7.13 -8.90
CA LEU A 114 -11.23 7.40 -9.26
C LEU A 114 -10.79 8.65 -8.48
N GLY A 115 -10.57 8.49 -7.17
CA GLY A 115 -10.10 9.59 -6.34
C GLY A 115 -8.64 9.94 -6.66
N GLY A 116 -8.27 11.22 -6.53
CA GLY A 116 -6.86 11.64 -6.61
C GLY A 116 -5.95 10.87 -5.63
N GLN A 117 -6.51 10.38 -4.53
CA GLN A 117 -5.82 9.55 -3.54
C GLN A 117 -5.38 8.19 -4.10
N GLU A 118 -6.21 7.53 -4.92
CA GLU A 118 -5.84 6.23 -5.52
C GLU A 118 -4.69 6.36 -6.51
N ARG A 119 -4.69 7.45 -7.30
CA ARG A 119 -3.56 7.78 -8.18
C ARG A 119 -2.29 8.02 -7.41
N LYS A 120 -2.35 8.84 -6.34
CA LYS A 120 -1.21 9.11 -5.46
C LYS A 120 -0.67 7.80 -4.87
N ARG A 121 -1.53 6.93 -4.36
CA ARG A 121 -1.18 5.61 -3.80
C ARG A 121 -0.52 4.68 -4.82
N THR A 122 -1.14 4.54 -5.99
CA THR A 122 -0.61 3.65 -7.04
C THR A 122 0.75 4.15 -7.54
N ARG A 123 0.90 5.47 -7.70
CA ARG A 123 2.18 6.08 -8.06
C ARG A 123 3.26 5.88 -6.98
N LEU A 124 2.89 6.01 -5.71
CA LEU A 124 3.82 5.76 -4.61
C LEU A 124 4.28 4.30 -4.61
N LEU A 125 3.36 3.34 -4.78
CA LEU A 125 3.70 1.93 -4.88
C LEU A 125 4.63 1.65 -6.08
N GLN A 126 4.34 2.25 -7.24
CA GLN A 126 5.21 2.17 -8.42
C GLN A 126 6.62 2.70 -8.12
N ASN A 127 6.74 3.82 -7.42
CA ASN A 127 8.02 4.42 -7.07
C ASN A 127 8.83 3.58 -6.05
N LEU A 128 8.16 2.83 -5.17
CA LEU A 128 8.81 1.96 -4.20
C LEU A 128 9.29 0.65 -4.81
N LEU A 129 8.44 0.04 -5.64
CA LEU A 129 8.71 -1.26 -6.24
C LEU A 129 9.63 -1.14 -7.46
N GLY A 130 9.45 -0.07 -8.25
CA GLY A 130 10.13 0.11 -9.52
C GLY A 130 9.68 -0.87 -10.61
N PRO A 131 9.97 -0.56 -11.87
CA PRO A 131 9.41 -1.27 -13.02
C PRO A 131 9.82 -2.75 -13.10
N ASN A 132 10.98 -3.12 -12.54
CA ASN A 132 11.47 -4.50 -12.54
C ASN A 132 10.58 -5.43 -11.68
N ALA A 133 9.92 -4.89 -10.65
CA ALA A 133 9.04 -5.66 -9.79
C ALA A 133 7.63 -5.87 -10.37
N PHE A 134 7.22 -5.09 -11.38
CA PHE A 134 5.81 -5.05 -11.81
C PHE A 134 5.29 -6.38 -12.37
N LYS A 135 6.16 -7.19 -12.99
CA LYS A 135 5.81 -8.55 -13.46
C LYS A 135 5.38 -9.50 -12.34
N ARG A 136 5.74 -9.19 -11.09
CA ARG A 136 5.44 -9.96 -9.86
C ARG A 136 4.25 -9.38 -9.09
N ILE A 137 3.52 -8.44 -9.70
CA ILE A 137 2.32 -7.83 -9.15
C ILE A 137 1.11 -8.40 -9.87
N LEU A 138 0.15 -8.85 -9.07
CA LEU A 138 -1.18 -9.24 -9.50
C LEU A 138 -2.18 -8.26 -8.89
N ILE A 139 -2.96 -7.58 -9.74
CA ILE A 139 -4.09 -6.77 -9.32
C ILE A 139 -5.33 -7.66 -9.37
N ALA A 140 -5.92 -7.91 -8.21
CA ALA A 140 -7.10 -8.75 -8.03
C ALA A 140 -8.31 -7.89 -7.72
N THR A 141 -9.25 -7.81 -8.67
CA THR A 141 -10.53 -7.14 -8.44
C THR A 141 -11.46 -8.00 -7.57
N THR A 142 -12.06 -7.40 -6.53
CA THR A 142 -12.87 -8.08 -5.50
C THR A 142 -14.28 -7.49 -5.41
N MET A 143 -15.12 -8.04 -4.53
CA MET A 143 -16.50 -7.58 -4.26
C MET A 143 -17.45 -7.70 -5.46
N TRP A 144 -17.19 -8.66 -6.35
CA TRP A 144 -18.03 -8.91 -7.51
C TRP A 144 -19.41 -9.47 -7.13
N GLU A 145 -19.51 -10.15 -5.99
CA GLU A 145 -20.76 -10.66 -5.41
C GLU A 145 -21.71 -9.55 -4.94
N ARG A 146 -21.22 -8.31 -4.86
CA ARG A 146 -22.02 -7.12 -4.50
C ARG A 146 -22.54 -6.37 -5.73
N VAL A 147 -22.10 -6.74 -6.93
CA VAL A 147 -22.51 -6.10 -8.17
C VAL A 147 -23.82 -6.74 -8.62
N LYS A 148 -24.83 -5.91 -8.86
CA LYS A 148 -26.09 -6.35 -9.45
C LYS A 148 -25.89 -6.67 -10.94
N ASP A 149 -26.68 -7.60 -11.46
CA ASP A 149 -26.61 -8.01 -12.87
C ASP A 149 -26.77 -6.82 -13.84
N GLU A 150 -27.67 -5.88 -13.51
CA GLU A 150 -27.90 -4.65 -14.29
C GLU A 150 -26.68 -3.72 -14.35
N ASP A 151 -25.82 -3.76 -13.34
CA ASP A 151 -24.65 -2.89 -13.23
C ASP A 151 -23.36 -3.55 -13.75
N GLU A 152 -23.35 -4.85 -14.04
CA GLU A 152 -22.12 -5.62 -14.30
C GLU A 152 -21.30 -5.03 -15.46
N ASP A 153 -21.96 -4.65 -16.55
CA ASP A 153 -21.30 -4.05 -17.72
C ASP A 153 -20.73 -2.65 -17.44
N SER A 154 -21.37 -1.89 -16.56
CA SER A 154 -20.85 -0.59 -16.12
C SER A 154 -19.59 -0.76 -15.28
N VAL A 155 -19.59 -1.75 -14.37
CA VAL A 155 -18.47 -2.06 -13.50
C VAL A 155 -17.29 -2.63 -14.29
N LYS A 156 -17.56 -3.53 -15.26
CA LYS A 156 -16.54 -4.04 -16.19
C LYS A 156 -15.88 -2.92 -16.99
N ARG A 157 -16.66 -1.91 -17.44
CA ARG A 157 -16.12 -0.72 -18.10
C ARG A 157 -15.25 0.10 -17.16
N ALA A 158 -15.70 0.37 -15.94
CA ALA A 158 -14.91 1.09 -14.94
C ALA A 158 -13.57 0.40 -14.63
N VAL A 159 -13.54 -0.94 -14.55
CA VAL A 159 -12.29 -1.71 -14.39
C VAL A 159 -11.35 -1.53 -15.59
N LYS A 160 -11.88 -1.56 -16.82
CA LYS A 160 -11.08 -1.29 -18.03
C LYS A 160 -10.56 0.14 -18.10
N ASP A 161 -11.34 1.11 -17.62
CA ASP A 161 -10.92 2.50 -17.58
C ASP A 161 -9.77 2.68 -16.57
N ARG A 162 -9.87 2.04 -15.40
CA ARG A 162 -8.78 1.97 -14.41
C ARG A 162 -7.51 1.32 -14.97
N GLU A 163 -7.67 0.23 -15.73
CA GLU A 163 -6.56 -0.45 -16.42
C GLU A 163 -5.83 0.49 -17.40
N LYS A 164 -6.57 1.31 -18.15
CA LYS A 164 -6.01 2.28 -19.11
C LYS A 164 -5.48 3.56 -18.46
N ASP A 165 -5.66 3.70 -17.16
CA ASP A 165 -5.41 4.94 -16.44
C ASP A 165 -4.54 4.70 -15.21
N VAL A 166 -5.12 4.53 -14.02
CA VAL A 166 -4.39 4.39 -12.76
C VAL A 166 -3.42 3.20 -12.77
N TRP A 167 -3.81 2.08 -13.37
CA TRP A 167 -2.99 0.87 -13.43
C TRP A 167 -2.21 0.71 -14.74
N HIS A 168 -2.32 1.67 -15.65
CA HIS A 168 -1.72 1.58 -16.99
C HIS A 168 -0.23 1.23 -16.92
N ASP A 169 0.53 1.97 -16.11
CA ASP A 169 1.98 1.78 -16.00
C ASP A 169 2.37 0.44 -15.37
N LEU A 170 1.54 -0.11 -14.49
CA LEU A 170 1.74 -1.44 -13.91
C LEU A 170 1.47 -2.52 -14.96
N VAL A 171 0.29 -2.46 -15.60
CA VAL A 171 -0.20 -3.50 -16.52
C VAL A 171 0.62 -3.51 -17.81
N SER A 172 0.91 -2.33 -18.40
CA SER A 172 1.73 -2.20 -19.61
C SER A 172 3.15 -2.76 -19.44
N ARG A 173 3.66 -2.84 -18.21
CA ARG A 173 4.98 -3.36 -17.87
C ARG A 173 4.95 -4.78 -17.27
N GLY A 174 3.79 -5.42 -17.28
CA GLY A 174 3.66 -6.86 -17.06
C GLY A 174 2.91 -7.27 -15.80
N ALA A 175 2.41 -6.34 -14.97
CA ALA A 175 1.47 -6.68 -13.90
C ALA A 175 0.22 -7.32 -14.49
N LYS A 176 -0.40 -8.24 -13.75
CA LYS A 176 -1.56 -9.01 -14.22
C LYS A 176 -2.83 -8.56 -13.54
N LEU A 177 -3.86 -8.25 -14.31
CA LEU A 177 -5.20 -7.96 -13.80
C LEU A 177 -6.05 -9.23 -13.80
N ARG A 178 -6.67 -9.58 -12.66
CA ARG A 178 -7.54 -10.76 -12.50
C ARG A 178 -8.80 -10.43 -11.71
N LYS A 179 -9.84 -11.23 -11.93
CA LYS A 179 -11.08 -11.23 -11.14
C LYS A 179 -10.97 -12.28 -10.03
N HIS A 180 -11.03 -11.85 -8.78
CA HIS A 180 -11.18 -12.75 -7.64
C HIS A 180 -12.68 -12.96 -7.38
N ARG A 181 -13.11 -14.22 -7.28
CA ARG A 181 -14.54 -14.60 -7.20
C ARG A 181 -15.02 -14.80 -5.76
N ASN A 182 -14.25 -14.30 -4.79
CA ASN A 182 -14.55 -14.43 -3.36
C ASN A 182 -14.74 -15.91 -2.92
N ASN A 183 -13.91 -16.79 -3.47
CA ASN A 183 -13.91 -18.22 -3.16
C ASN A 183 -12.48 -18.78 -3.14
N ARG A 184 -12.34 -19.98 -2.56
CA ARG A 184 -11.03 -20.64 -2.37
C ARG A 184 -10.36 -20.95 -3.70
N GLU A 185 -11.11 -21.40 -4.68
CA GLU A 185 -10.60 -21.80 -6.00
C GLU A 185 -9.93 -20.63 -6.70
N SER A 186 -10.59 -19.46 -6.71
CA SER A 186 -10.01 -18.26 -7.30
C SER A 186 -8.84 -17.73 -6.47
N ALA A 187 -8.84 -17.84 -5.14
CA ALA A 187 -7.68 -17.48 -4.32
C ALA A 187 -6.44 -18.34 -4.66
N HIS A 188 -6.62 -19.67 -4.73
CA HIS A 188 -5.56 -20.60 -5.11
C HIS A 188 -5.07 -20.36 -6.54
N GLN A 189 -5.95 -20.03 -7.48
CA GLN A 189 -5.55 -19.68 -8.84
C GLN A 189 -4.61 -18.46 -8.88
N LEU A 190 -4.89 -17.42 -8.10
CA LEU A 190 -4.03 -16.23 -8.04
C LEU A 190 -2.67 -16.56 -7.39
N ILE A 191 -2.65 -17.39 -6.35
CA ILE A 191 -1.41 -17.81 -5.70
C ILE A 191 -0.56 -18.67 -6.66
N ARG A 192 -1.16 -19.63 -7.36
CA ARG A 192 -0.46 -20.43 -8.39
C ARG A 192 0.15 -19.55 -9.48
N GLU A 193 -0.56 -18.51 -9.92
CA GLU A 193 -0.03 -17.57 -10.90
C GLU A 193 1.20 -16.83 -10.35
N ILE A 194 1.20 -16.41 -9.08
CA ILE A 194 2.40 -15.84 -8.44
C ILE A 194 3.55 -16.84 -8.35
N ILE A 195 3.28 -18.11 -8.02
CA ILE A 195 4.30 -19.18 -8.00
C ILE A 195 5.00 -19.28 -9.36
N GLN A 196 4.22 -19.41 -10.44
CA GLN A 196 4.74 -19.50 -11.82
C GLN A 196 5.51 -18.24 -12.23
N ILE A 197 5.01 -17.06 -11.86
CA ILE A 197 5.68 -15.79 -12.12
C ILE A 197 7.02 -15.72 -11.38
N SER A 198 7.05 -16.13 -10.12
CA SER A 198 8.27 -16.14 -9.29
C SER A 198 9.29 -17.16 -9.81
N GLU A 199 8.86 -18.33 -10.28
CA GLU A 199 9.76 -19.30 -10.93
C GLU A 199 10.39 -18.75 -12.21
N LYS A 200 9.60 -18.03 -13.01
CA LYS A 200 10.06 -17.48 -14.29
C LYS A 200 10.96 -16.27 -14.15
N TYR A 201 10.62 -15.36 -13.23
CA TYR A 201 11.28 -14.06 -13.12
C TYR A 201 12.14 -13.93 -11.86
N GLY A 202 12.11 -14.88 -10.94
CA GLY A 202 12.77 -14.80 -9.63
C GLY A 202 11.95 -14.00 -8.60
N LYS A 203 12.54 -13.80 -7.42
CA LYS A 203 11.95 -13.08 -6.28
C LYS A 203 11.77 -11.59 -6.54
N LEU A 204 10.75 -10.99 -5.95
CA LEU A 204 10.43 -9.57 -6.01
C LEU A 204 11.48 -8.75 -5.25
N GLU A 205 12.18 -7.92 -6.01
CA GLU A 205 13.15 -6.95 -5.50
C GLU A 205 12.57 -5.54 -5.64
N PRO A 206 12.22 -4.85 -4.54
CA PRO A 206 11.76 -3.48 -4.58
C PRO A 206 12.91 -2.52 -4.92
N LEU A 207 12.67 -1.54 -5.79
CA LEU A 207 13.62 -0.46 -6.09
C LEU A 207 14.11 0.27 -4.83
N ILE A 208 13.23 0.50 -3.85
CA ILE A 208 13.63 1.16 -2.59
C ILE A 208 14.73 0.37 -1.85
N GLN A 209 14.81 -0.95 -2.01
CA GLN A 209 15.88 -1.75 -1.42
C GLN A 209 17.23 -1.40 -2.05
N GLU A 210 17.30 -1.29 -3.39
CA GLU A 210 18.50 -0.89 -4.12
C GLU A 210 18.91 0.55 -3.79
N GLU A 211 17.95 1.47 -3.76
CA GLU A 211 18.21 2.89 -3.48
C GLU A 211 18.75 3.11 -2.07
N LEU A 212 18.19 2.39 -1.08
CA LEU A 212 18.65 2.47 0.32
C LEU A 212 20.01 1.81 0.55
N GLN A 213 20.43 0.85 -0.29
CA GLN A 213 21.78 0.32 -0.26
C GLN A 213 22.82 1.34 -0.76
N LYS A 214 22.44 2.16 -1.77
CA LYS A 214 23.31 3.21 -2.34
C LYS A 214 23.36 4.46 -1.47
N ASP A 215 22.21 4.93 -1.01
CA ASP A 215 22.09 6.06 -0.07
C ASP A 215 21.05 5.72 1.00
N PRO A 216 21.45 5.62 2.28
CA PRO A 216 20.55 5.24 3.37
C PRO A 216 19.42 6.26 3.63
N LYS A 217 19.49 7.46 3.04
CA LYS A 217 18.49 8.50 3.27
C LYS A 217 17.22 8.23 2.47
N MET A 218 16.15 7.83 3.15
CA MET A 218 14.83 7.59 2.55
C MET A 218 14.32 8.78 1.72
N ILE A 219 14.57 10.02 2.16
CA ILE A 219 14.17 11.23 1.41
C ILE A 219 14.85 11.39 0.04
N ARG A 220 15.95 10.67 -0.20
CA ARG A 220 16.69 10.68 -1.47
C ARG A 220 16.27 9.57 -2.43
N THR A 221 15.45 8.62 -1.98
CA THR A 221 14.86 7.57 -2.82
C THR A 221 13.88 8.17 -3.81
N THR A 222 13.53 7.43 -4.87
CA THR A 222 12.55 7.85 -5.87
C THR A 222 11.19 8.09 -5.22
N ALA A 223 10.76 7.21 -4.32
CA ALA A 223 9.54 7.37 -3.54
C ALA A 223 9.59 8.61 -2.62
N GLY A 224 10.68 8.77 -1.86
CA GLY A 224 10.85 9.92 -0.96
C GLY A 224 10.86 11.27 -1.67
N LYS A 225 11.56 11.37 -2.82
CA LYS A 225 11.56 12.57 -3.67
C LYS A 225 10.18 12.89 -4.22
N SER A 226 9.47 11.88 -4.73
CA SER A 226 8.11 12.07 -5.27
C SER A 226 7.16 12.58 -4.18
N MET A 227 7.21 11.99 -2.99
CA MET A 227 6.38 12.39 -1.87
C MET A 227 6.68 13.80 -1.39
N LYS A 228 7.96 14.15 -1.25
CA LYS A 228 8.37 15.52 -0.87
C LYS A 228 7.82 16.53 -1.88
N LYS A 229 7.98 16.25 -3.17
CA LYS A 229 7.45 17.10 -4.25
C LYS A 229 5.93 17.27 -4.17
N ASP A 230 5.19 16.18 -3.92
CA ASP A 230 3.73 16.25 -3.83
C ASP A 230 3.27 17.06 -2.61
N LEU A 231 3.93 16.90 -1.46
CA LEU A 231 3.62 17.65 -0.24
C LEU A 231 4.02 19.13 -0.35
N GLU A 232 5.16 19.43 -0.97
CA GLU A 232 5.56 20.81 -1.31
C GLU A 232 4.54 21.46 -2.24
N ALA A 233 4.03 20.73 -3.24
CA ALA A 233 2.99 21.24 -4.13
C ALA A 233 1.66 21.48 -3.39
N ASP A 234 1.27 20.60 -2.46
CA ASP A 234 0.09 20.81 -1.60
C ASP A 234 0.27 22.06 -0.71
N ILE A 235 1.46 22.28 -0.15
CA ILE A 235 1.80 23.49 0.63
C ILE A 235 1.72 24.74 -0.24
N GLN A 236 2.28 24.73 -1.45
CA GLN A 236 2.24 25.88 -2.35
C GLN A 236 0.81 26.23 -2.76
N ARG A 237 -0.03 25.22 -3.05
CA ARG A 237 -1.46 25.42 -3.32
C ARG A 237 -2.18 26.05 -2.13
N ALA A 238 -1.94 25.53 -0.92
CA ALA A 238 -2.54 26.08 0.29
C ALA A 238 -2.09 27.53 0.55
N LYS A 239 -0.82 27.86 0.31
CA LYS A 239 -0.28 29.23 0.41
C LYS A 239 -0.92 30.19 -0.57
N ALA A 240 -1.03 29.81 -1.84
CA ALA A 240 -1.68 30.64 -2.86
C ALA A 240 -3.16 30.92 -2.51
N LEU A 241 -3.88 29.90 -2.06
CA LEU A 241 -5.26 30.07 -1.59
C LEU A 241 -5.32 30.98 -0.35
N LEU A 242 -4.32 30.92 0.54
CA LEU A 242 -4.26 31.77 1.75
C LEU A 242 -4.07 33.23 1.38
N GLU A 243 -3.22 33.52 0.40
CA GLU A 243 -3.01 34.86 -0.12
C GLU A 243 -4.26 35.40 -0.84
N GLU A 244 -4.95 34.56 -1.59
CA GLU A 244 -6.23 34.93 -2.22
C GLU A 244 -7.30 35.23 -1.17
N HIS A 245 -7.47 34.35 -0.18
CA HIS A 245 -8.47 34.51 0.88
C HIS A 245 -8.12 35.62 1.87
N GLN A 246 -6.85 36.03 1.99
CA GLN A 246 -6.48 37.21 2.78
C GLN A 246 -7.15 38.49 2.28
N LYS A 247 -7.36 38.62 0.97
CA LYS A 247 -8.07 39.77 0.38
C LYS A 247 -9.55 39.81 0.76
N GLY A 248 -10.14 38.66 1.10
CA GLY A 248 -11.52 38.48 1.55
C GLY A 248 -11.68 38.11 3.03
N ARG A 249 -10.64 38.32 3.86
CA ARG A 249 -10.60 37.85 5.25
C ARG A 249 -11.81 38.39 6.04
N PRO A 250 -12.66 37.52 6.61
CA PRO A 250 -13.77 37.97 7.45
C PRO A 250 -13.23 38.71 8.68
N LYS A 251 -13.88 39.80 9.08
CA LYS A 251 -13.52 40.51 10.31
C LYS A 251 -13.79 39.59 11.51
N ARG A 252 -12.94 39.67 12.54
CA ARG A 252 -13.15 38.94 13.79
C ARG A 252 -14.49 39.39 14.40
N PRO A 253 -15.42 38.46 14.66
CA PRO A 253 -16.74 38.81 15.20
C PRO A 253 -16.63 39.33 16.64
N ARG A 254 -17.48 40.30 16.98
CA ARG A 254 -17.73 40.81 18.33
C ARG A 254 -18.76 39.91 19.02
N LYS A 255 -18.88 40.01 20.35
CA LYS A 255 -19.87 39.25 21.14
C LYS A 255 -21.33 39.47 20.71
N THR A 256 -21.62 40.57 20.02
CA THR A 256 -22.95 40.98 19.57
C THR A 256 -23.23 40.67 18.10
N ASP A 257 -22.26 40.11 17.37
CA ASP A 257 -22.45 39.78 15.95
C ASP A 257 -23.35 38.55 15.78
N ASP A 258 -24.02 38.46 14.62
CA ASP A 258 -24.91 37.35 14.29
C ASP A 258 -24.18 35.99 14.13
N MET A 259 -24.98 34.92 14.11
CA MET A 259 -24.47 33.56 13.93
C MET A 259 -23.74 33.36 12.59
N PHE A 260 -24.17 34.04 11.51
CA PHE A 260 -23.56 33.90 10.18
C PHE A 260 -22.11 34.43 10.15
N ARG A 261 -21.85 35.60 10.74
CA ARG A 261 -20.50 36.17 10.89
C ARG A 261 -19.61 35.27 11.75
N THR A 262 -20.19 34.71 12.81
CA THR A 262 -19.47 33.78 13.69
C THR A 262 -19.09 32.48 12.98
N ALA A 263 -20.01 31.90 12.19
CA ALA A 263 -19.76 30.70 11.39
C ALA A 263 -18.67 30.93 10.33
N ARG A 264 -18.76 32.01 9.55
CA ARG A 264 -17.78 32.33 8.51
C ARG A 264 -16.36 32.54 9.06
N TRP A 265 -16.24 33.14 10.26
CA TRP A 265 -14.95 33.27 10.94
C TRP A 265 -14.43 31.92 11.45
N LYS A 266 -15.31 31.03 11.90
CA LYS A 266 -14.95 29.68 12.34
C LYS A 266 -14.43 28.85 11.17
N GLU A 267 -15.15 28.82 10.05
CA GLU A 267 -14.72 28.16 8.80
C GLU A 267 -13.37 28.69 8.33
N TYR A 268 -13.19 30.01 8.30
CA TYR A 268 -11.91 30.63 7.94
C TYR A 268 -10.78 30.18 8.88
N LYS A 269 -11.04 30.07 10.19
CA LYS A 269 -10.06 29.59 11.16
C LYS A 269 -9.70 28.11 10.97
N GLU A 270 -10.71 27.25 10.81
CA GLU A 270 -10.51 25.81 10.60
C GLU A 270 -9.68 25.57 9.36
N TRP A 271 -10.00 26.28 8.28
CA TRP A 271 -9.25 26.20 7.02
C TRP A 271 -7.80 26.71 7.14
N VAL A 272 -7.56 27.82 7.86
CA VAL A 272 -6.18 28.31 8.12
C VAL A 272 -5.39 27.29 8.95
N GLU A 273 -6.00 26.66 9.94
CA GLU A 273 -5.35 25.61 10.73
C GLU A 273 -5.07 24.35 9.89
N GLU A 274 -5.96 23.96 8.98
CA GLU A 274 -5.73 22.87 8.03
C GLU A 274 -4.54 23.16 7.11
N ALA A 275 -4.48 24.37 6.54
CA ALA A 275 -3.36 24.80 5.69
C ALA A 275 -2.02 24.81 6.45
N ARG A 276 -2.01 25.30 7.70
CA ARG A 276 -0.82 25.21 8.59
C ARG A 276 -0.49 23.77 8.97
N GLY A 277 -1.50 22.91 9.03
CA GLY A 277 -1.34 21.47 9.25
C GLY A 277 -0.48 20.80 8.19
N LEU A 278 -0.51 21.28 6.94
CA LEU A 278 0.33 20.74 5.85
C LEU A 278 1.82 21.01 6.06
N GLU A 279 2.20 22.19 6.55
CA GLU A 279 3.60 22.49 6.88
C GLU A 279 4.11 21.60 8.03
N LYS A 280 3.29 21.42 9.08
CA LYS A 280 3.60 20.47 10.15
C LYS A 280 3.70 19.02 9.66
N ARG A 281 2.90 18.64 8.65
CA ARG A 281 3.01 17.32 8.00
C ARG A 281 4.34 17.17 7.26
N LEU A 282 4.82 18.21 6.58
CA LEU A 282 6.14 18.18 5.93
C LEU A 282 7.27 18.07 6.94
N GLU A 283 7.24 18.85 8.02
CA GLU A 283 8.22 18.73 9.11
C GLU A 283 8.19 17.34 9.74
N ARG A 284 7.00 16.77 9.96
CA ARG A 284 6.84 15.41 10.47
C ARG A 284 7.39 14.38 9.50
N LEU A 285 7.09 14.52 8.20
CA LEU A 285 7.59 13.64 7.14
C LEU A 285 9.12 13.68 7.09
N GLU A 286 9.72 14.87 7.04
CA GLU A 286 11.18 15.05 7.05
C GLU A 286 11.80 14.51 8.34
N GLY A 287 11.14 14.72 9.49
CA GLY A 287 11.52 14.16 10.78
C GLY A 287 11.46 12.63 10.81
N SER A 288 10.40 12.02 10.29
CA SER A 288 10.23 10.56 10.17
C SER A 288 11.29 9.96 9.24
N MET A 289 11.48 10.55 8.04
CA MET A 289 12.52 10.12 7.10
C MET A 289 13.94 10.27 7.67
N ALA A 290 14.19 11.32 8.46
CA ALA A 290 15.46 11.51 9.16
C ALA A 290 15.65 10.50 10.31
N LYS A 291 14.59 10.21 11.08
CA LYS A 291 14.62 9.17 12.13
C LYS A 291 14.85 7.78 11.54
N LEU A 292 14.22 7.45 10.41
CA LEU A 292 14.45 6.19 9.70
C LEU A 292 15.90 6.08 9.22
N SER A 293 16.46 7.18 8.71
CA SER A 293 17.90 7.25 8.36
C SER A 293 18.82 7.02 9.59
N ARG A 294 18.37 7.34 10.81
CA ARG A 294 19.13 7.15 12.07
C ARG A 294 18.91 5.79 12.72
N LEU A 295 17.69 5.25 12.68
CA LEU A 295 17.40 3.86 13.04
C LEU A 295 18.26 2.92 12.18
N GLN A 296 18.58 3.33 10.95
CA GLN A 296 19.56 2.67 10.11
C GLN A 296 21.02 2.68 10.60
N PHE A 297 21.44 3.30 11.71
CA PHE A 297 22.75 2.97 12.30
C PHE A 297 22.78 1.54 12.86
N GLY A 298 21.62 0.99 13.26
CA GLY A 298 21.44 -0.45 13.44
C GLY A 298 21.38 -1.20 12.12
N TRP A 299 20.77 -0.60 11.08
CA TRP A 299 20.63 -1.24 9.77
C TRP A 299 21.90 -1.21 8.92
N GLY A 300 22.83 -0.29 9.12
CA GLY A 300 24.11 -0.24 8.43
C GLY A 300 25.08 -1.28 9.00
N ARG A 301 24.92 -1.64 10.28
CA ARG A 301 25.58 -2.81 10.91
C ARG A 301 24.88 -4.12 10.53
N PHE A 302 23.55 -4.10 10.43
CA PHE A 302 22.72 -5.19 9.87
C PHE A 302 23.08 -5.47 8.40
N PHE A 303 23.18 -4.44 7.55
CA PHE A 303 23.51 -4.53 6.13
C PHE A 303 25.01 -4.76 5.88
N ARG A 304 25.94 -4.20 6.68
CA ARG A 304 27.37 -4.60 6.61
C ARG A 304 27.62 -6.03 7.07
N GLY A 305 26.86 -6.53 8.04
CA GLY A 305 26.88 -7.94 8.44
C GLY A 305 26.19 -8.87 7.43
N LEU A 306 25.29 -8.34 6.59
CA LEU A 306 24.57 -9.06 5.53
C LEU A 306 25.27 -9.07 4.17
N PHE A 307 26.12 -8.08 3.90
CA PHE A 307 26.78 -7.91 2.59
C PHE A 307 28.32 -7.97 2.67
N GLY A 308 28.87 -8.46 3.78
CA GLY A 308 30.32 -8.58 4.01
C GLY A 308 30.79 -10.00 4.23
N SER A 309 31.03 -10.74 3.13
CA SER A 309 32.21 -11.56 2.83
C SER A 309 31.83 -12.88 2.14
N SER A 310 32.02 -12.93 0.82
CA SER A 310 32.55 -14.12 0.16
C SER A 310 33.60 -13.65 -0.83
N LYS A 311 34.84 -14.06 -0.55
CA LYS A 311 35.82 -14.35 -1.58
C LYS A 311 35.36 -15.57 -2.36
#